data_AF-A0A0G1T4F6-F1
#
_entry.id   AF-A0A0G1T4F6-F1
#
_cell.length_a   1.000
_cell.length_b   1.000
_cell.length_c   1.000
_cell.angle_alpha   90.00
_cell.angle_beta   90.00
_cell.angle_gamma   90.00
#
_symmetry.space_group_name_H-M   'P 1'
#
loop_
_entity.id
_entity.type
_entity.pdbx_description
1 polymer ?
#
loop_
_entity_poly.entity_id
_entity_poly.type
_entity_poly.pdbx_seq_one_letter_code
_entity_poly.pdbx_strand_id
1 'polypeptide(L)'
;MKSRETSGTSGFTLVELLMTMALLLILGASAVPLYGNLYTESQVDEVADLMVQMLRTTRVRSQAGLDDATHGFYVDARSYVLYEVSAGVTPVEYSNRNASFDFVV
;
A
#
# COMPACT_ATOMS: atom_id res chain seq x y z
N MET A 1 8.47 -25.67 68.15
CA MET A 1 9.26 -24.52 67.64
C MET A 1 9.11 -24.51 66.12
N LYS A 2 8.55 -23.45 65.54
CA LYS A 2 8.26 -23.34 64.09
C LYS A 2 9.35 -22.47 63.46
N SER A 3 10.21 -23.04 62.60
CA SER A 3 11.19 -22.25 61.86
C SER A 3 10.44 -21.37 60.85
N ARG A 4 10.83 -20.11 60.76
CA ARG A 4 10.30 -19.15 59.79
C ARG A 4 11.22 -19.22 58.58
N GLU A 5 10.71 -19.69 57.46
CA GLU A 5 11.42 -19.57 56.18
C GLU A 5 11.37 -18.11 55.74
N THR A 6 12.55 -17.50 55.60
CA THR A 6 12.70 -16.14 55.08
C THR A 6 12.58 -16.20 53.57
N SER A 7 11.39 -15.96 53.03
CA SER A 7 11.16 -15.78 51.60
C SER A 7 11.95 -14.56 51.11
N GLY A 8 13.06 -14.82 50.39
CA GLY A 8 13.88 -13.79 49.79
C GLY A 8 13.06 -12.94 48.82
N THR A 9 12.82 -11.68 49.18
CA THR A 9 12.21 -10.71 48.27
C THR A 9 13.32 -10.26 47.32
N SER A 10 13.42 -10.91 46.16
CA SER A 10 14.36 -10.49 45.11
C SER A 10 13.78 -9.26 44.40
N GLY A 11 14.36 -8.09 44.68
CA GLY A 11 14.11 -6.87 43.91
C GLY A 11 14.94 -6.85 42.63
N PHE A 12 14.57 -5.97 41.70
CA PHE A 12 15.27 -5.79 40.43
C PHE A 12 16.65 -5.18 40.67
N THR A 13 17.70 -5.80 40.15
CA THR A 13 19.08 -5.32 40.38
C THR A 13 19.48 -4.26 39.34
N LEU A 14 20.47 -3.42 39.67
CA LEU A 14 20.99 -2.41 38.73
C LEU A 14 21.54 -3.07 37.45
N VAL A 15 22.18 -4.23 37.59
CA VAL A 15 22.70 -5.00 36.45
C VAL A 15 21.56 -5.51 35.56
N GLU A 16 20.47 -5.95 36.16
CA GLU A 16 19.27 -6.43 35.44
C GLU A 16 18.60 -5.29 34.66
N LEU A 17 18.59 -4.06 35.21
CA LEU A 17 18.15 -2.86 34.49
C LEU A 17 19.02 -2.54 33.28
N LEU A 18 20.34 -2.59 33.44
CA LEU A 18 21.24 -2.34 32.32
C LEU A 18 21.10 -3.41 31.22
N MET A 19 20.95 -4.68 31.61
CA MET A 19 20.78 -5.77 30.67
C MET A 19 19.45 -5.68 29.92
N THR A 20 18.36 -5.33 30.61
CA THR A 20 17.06 -5.13 29.98
C THR A 20 17.03 -3.92 29.04
N MET A 21 17.66 -2.79 29.43
CA MET A 21 17.80 -1.64 28.53
C MET A 21 18.64 -1.99 27.29
N ALA A 22 19.72 -2.75 27.45
CA ALA A 22 20.53 -3.20 26.32
C ALA A 22 19.72 -4.10 25.36
N LEU A 23 18.93 -5.03 25.89
CA LEU A 23 18.05 -5.88 25.09
C LEU A 23 16.97 -5.08 24.37
N LEU A 24 16.34 -4.10 25.04
CA LEU A 24 15.35 -3.23 24.42
C LEU A 24 15.93 -2.41 23.26
N LEU A 25 17.18 -1.93 23.39
CA LEU A 25 17.85 -1.22 22.31
C LEU A 25 18.15 -2.12 21.11
N ILE A 26 18.60 -3.35 21.35
CA ILE A 26 18.85 -4.33 20.28
C ILE A 26 17.55 -4.67 19.54
N LEU A 27 16.47 -4.93 20.27
CA LEU A 27 15.15 -5.24 19.71
C LEU A 27 14.54 -4.03 18.99
N GLY A 28 14.68 -2.83 19.55
CA GLY A 28 14.19 -1.60 18.94
C GLY A 28 14.91 -1.28 17.63
N ALA A 29 16.23 -1.46 17.59
CA ALA A 29 17.02 -1.22 16.38
C ALA A 29 16.70 -2.23 15.27
N SER A 30 16.42 -3.49 15.60
CA SER A 30 16.08 -4.51 14.60
C SER A 30 14.66 -4.35 14.04
N ALA A 31 13.74 -3.72 14.78
CA ALA A 31 12.38 -3.48 14.33
C ALA A 31 12.29 -2.46 13.16
N VAL A 32 13.18 -1.46 13.13
CA VAL A 32 13.14 -0.38 12.12
C VAL A 32 13.23 -0.89 10.66
N PRO A 33 14.25 -1.68 10.26
CA PRO A 33 14.35 -2.16 8.87
C PRO A 33 13.23 -3.13 8.49
N LEU A 34 12.67 -3.87 9.46
CA LEU A 34 11.55 -4.78 9.23
C LEU A 34 10.28 -4.02 8.80
N TYR A 35 9.95 -2.92 9.48
CA TYR A 35 8.79 -2.10 9.12
C TYR A 35 8.95 -1.36 7.78
N GLY A 36 10.17 -0.89 7.46
CA GLY A 36 10.42 -0.13 6.22
C GLY A 36 10.21 -0.95 4.93
N ASN A 37 10.66 -2.20 4.93
CA ASN A 37 10.53 -3.08 3.76
C ASN A 37 9.08 -3.50 3.52
N LEU A 38 8.36 -3.89 4.57
CA LEU A 38 6.95 -4.30 4.48
C LEU A 38 6.04 -3.17 4.00
N TYR A 39 6.32 -1.93 4.43
CA TYR A 39 5.53 -0.76 4.01
C TYR A 39 5.71 -0.44 2.53
N THR A 40 6.91 -0.64 1.99
CA THR A 40 7.20 -0.37 0.56
C THR A 40 6.57 -1.44 -0.32
N GLU A 41 6.71 -2.72 0.04
CA GLU A 41 6.10 -3.84 -0.71
C GLU A 41 4.57 -3.72 -0.74
N SER A 42 3.94 -3.45 0.40
CA SER A 42 2.47 -3.34 0.47
C SER A 42 1.91 -2.23 -0.43
N GLN A 43 2.59 -1.08 -0.51
CA GLN A 43 2.16 0.02 -1.38
C GLN A 43 2.32 -0.30 -2.87
N VAL A 44 3.39 -1.02 -3.23
CA VAL A 44 3.61 -1.43 -4.62
C VAL A 44 2.58 -2.46 -5.06
N ASP A 45 2.26 -3.42 -4.19
CA ASP A 45 1.24 -4.43 -4.47
C ASP A 45 -0.16 -3.80 -4.57
N GLU A 46 -0.52 -2.88 -3.68
CA GLU A 46 -1.80 -2.15 -3.74
C GLU A 46 -1.95 -1.39 -5.06
N VAL A 47 -0.89 -0.69 -5.48
CA VAL A 47 -0.89 0.03 -6.76
C VAL A 47 -0.98 -0.93 -7.95
N ALA A 48 -0.26 -2.05 -7.90
CA ALA A 48 -0.30 -3.05 -8.96
C ALA A 48 -1.70 -3.65 -9.13
N ASP A 49 -2.35 -4.02 -8.02
CA ASP A 49 -3.71 -4.55 -8.02
C ASP A 49 -4.73 -3.53 -8.55
N LEU A 50 -4.62 -2.27 -8.14
CA LEU A 50 -5.45 -1.18 -8.65
C LEU A 50 -5.27 -1.01 -10.16
N MET A 51 -4.03 -0.98 -10.65
CA MET A 51 -3.75 -0.87 -12.08
C MET A 51 -4.34 -2.04 -12.88
N VAL A 52 -4.21 -3.27 -12.37
CA VAL A 52 -4.80 -4.46 -13.02
C VAL A 52 -6.32 -4.35 -13.06
N GLN A 53 -6.96 -3.90 -11.97
CA GLN A 53 -8.40 -3.70 -11.91
C GLN A 53 -8.87 -2.62 -12.90
N MET A 54 -8.14 -1.51 -13.02
CA MET A 54 -8.46 -0.44 -13.97
C MET A 54 -8.33 -0.90 -15.42
N LEU A 55 -7.28 -1.66 -15.74
CA LEU A 55 -7.11 -2.23 -17.08
C LEU A 55 -8.21 -3.22 -17.43
N ARG A 56 -8.61 -4.07 -16.48
CA ARG A 56 -9.75 -4.99 -16.66
C ARG A 56 -11.06 -4.23 -16.88
N THR A 57 -11.30 -3.20 -16.09
CA THR A 57 -12.50 -2.35 -16.21
C THR A 57 -12.53 -1.65 -17.56
N THR A 58 -11.42 -1.03 -17.97
CA THR A 58 -11.26 -0.38 -19.27
C THR A 58 -11.56 -1.37 -20.39
N ARG A 59 -10.95 -2.56 -20.34
CA ARG A 59 -11.19 -3.63 -21.33
C ARG A 59 -12.66 -4.04 -21.43
N VAL A 60 -13.33 -4.21 -20.29
CA VAL A 60 -14.75 -4.57 -20.26
C VAL A 60 -15.59 -3.48 -20.89
N ARG A 61 -15.30 -2.20 -20.61
CA ARG A 61 -16.00 -1.07 -21.22
C ARG A 61 -15.75 -0.98 -22.73
N SER A 62 -14.51 -1.19 -23.19
CA SER A 62 -14.19 -1.26 -24.62
C SER A 62 -14.93 -2.40 -25.32
N GLN A 63 -15.02 -3.58 -24.70
CA GLN A 63 -15.69 -4.75 -25.28
C GLN A 63 -17.22 -4.62 -25.28
N ALA A 64 -17.78 -3.96 -24.27
CA ALA A 64 -19.20 -3.69 -24.18
C ALA A 64 -19.67 -2.60 -25.17
N GLY A 65 -18.74 -1.87 -25.79
CA GLY A 65 -19.07 -0.70 -26.62
C GLY A 65 -19.80 0.37 -25.81
N LEU A 66 -19.42 0.53 -24.53
CA LEU A 66 -20.05 1.50 -23.65
C LEU A 66 -19.99 2.89 -24.31
N ASP A 67 -21.08 3.64 -24.27
CA ASP A 67 -21.22 5.00 -24.82
C ASP A 67 -20.83 5.15 -26.31
N ASP A 68 -20.80 4.04 -27.08
CA ASP A 68 -20.29 3.98 -28.46
C ASP A 68 -18.90 4.65 -28.61
N ALA A 69 -18.07 4.57 -27.57
CA ALA A 69 -16.80 5.28 -27.47
C ALA A 69 -15.61 4.32 -27.30
N THR A 70 -14.44 4.75 -27.76
CA THR A 70 -13.20 4.00 -27.52
C THR A 70 -12.65 4.34 -26.14
N HIS A 71 -12.48 3.33 -25.30
CA HIS A 71 -11.99 3.50 -23.94
C HIS A 71 -10.48 3.32 -23.83
N GLY A 72 -9.84 4.14 -23.00
CA GLY A 72 -8.42 4.13 -22.73
C GLY A 72 -8.10 4.29 -21.24
N PHE A 73 -6.88 3.92 -20.89
CA PHE A 73 -6.34 4.05 -19.53
C PHE A 73 -5.08 4.92 -19.59
N TYR A 74 -4.99 5.90 -18.71
CA TYR A 74 -3.86 6.82 -18.60
C TYR A 74 -3.33 6.83 -17.17
N VAL A 75 -2.00 6.77 -17.05
CA VAL A 75 -1.28 6.87 -15.78
C VAL A 75 -0.66 8.25 -15.70
N ASP A 76 -1.06 9.03 -14.71
CA ASP A 76 -0.43 10.28 -14.34
C ASP A 76 0.44 10.09 -13.08
N ALA A 77 1.28 11.07 -12.76
CA ALA A 77 2.22 11.01 -11.64
C ALA A 77 1.56 10.81 -10.26
N ARG A 78 0.26 11.11 -10.13
CA ARG A 78 -0.50 11.03 -8.88
C ARG A 78 -1.89 10.43 -9.01
N SER A 79 -2.31 10.06 -10.22
CA SER A 79 -3.67 9.59 -10.46
C SER A 79 -3.73 8.63 -11.63
N TYR A 80 -4.76 7.81 -11.62
CA TYR A 80 -5.09 6.88 -12.68
C TYR A 80 -6.40 7.31 -13.31
N VAL A 81 -6.38 7.59 -14.62
CA VAL A 81 -7.54 8.11 -15.33
C VAL A 81 -8.02 7.10 -16.35
N LEU A 82 -9.26 6.68 -16.22
CA LEU A 82 -9.97 5.97 -17.27
C LEU A 82 -10.70 7.01 -18.08
N TYR A 83 -10.43 7.02 -19.37
CA TYR A 83 -10.97 8.02 -20.27
C TYR A 83 -11.62 7.33 -21.45
N GLU A 84 -12.49 8.06 -22.13
CA GLU A 84 -13.05 7.66 -23.40
C GLU A 84 -12.67 8.67 -24.48
N VAL A 85 -12.75 8.21 -25.72
CA VAL A 85 -12.59 9.01 -26.92
C VAL A 85 -13.77 8.68 -27.83
N SER A 86 -14.45 9.70 -28.37
CA SER A 86 -15.62 9.51 -29.23
C SER A 86 -15.32 8.61 -30.43
N ALA A 87 -16.32 7.85 -30.88
CA ALA A 87 -16.20 6.99 -32.06
C ALA A 87 -15.66 7.74 -33.28
N GLY A 88 -14.71 7.10 -33.97
CA GLY A 88 -14.12 7.62 -35.21
C GLY A 88 -12.91 8.54 -35.02
N VAL A 89 -12.54 8.89 -33.79
CA VAL A 89 -11.31 9.65 -33.51
C VAL A 89 -10.12 8.69 -33.49
N THR A 90 -9.15 8.94 -34.36
CA THR A 90 -7.86 8.25 -34.40
C THR A 90 -6.74 9.29 -34.53
N PRO A 91 -5.61 9.14 -33.81
CA PRO A 91 -5.29 8.10 -32.83
C PRO A 91 -6.07 8.24 -31.51
N VAL A 92 -6.20 7.13 -30.79
CA VAL A 92 -6.85 7.07 -29.47
C VAL A 92 -5.81 7.50 -28.43
N GLU A 93 -5.93 8.75 -27.96
CA GLU A 93 -4.96 9.38 -27.05
C GLU A 93 -5.68 10.14 -25.94
N TYR A 94 -5.01 10.26 -24.79
CA TYR A 94 -5.53 10.99 -23.62
C TYR A 94 -5.80 12.49 -23.90
N SER A 95 -5.07 13.07 -24.86
CA SER A 95 -5.25 14.46 -25.32
C SER A 95 -6.62 14.69 -25.96
N ASN A 96 -7.15 13.69 -26.65
CA ASN A 96 -8.42 13.75 -27.39
C ASN A 96 -9.60 13.21 -26.57
N ARG A 97 -9.42 13.03 -25.26
CA ARG A 97 -10.43 12.42 -24.41
C ARG A 97 -11.66 13.29 -24.21
N ASN A 98 -12.77 12.64 -23.91
CA ASN A 98 -13.97 13.29 -23.42
C ASN A 98 -13.91 13.43 -21.89
N ALA A 99 -13.44 14.60 -21.42
CA ALA A 99 -13.22 14.84 -19.99
C ALA A 99 -14.48 14.71 -19.12
N SER A 100 -15.68 14.74 -19.70
CA SER A 100 -16.95 14.57 -18.98
C SER A 100 -17.17 13.14 -18.47
N PHE A 101 -16.45 12.17 -19.03
CA PHE A 101 -16.56 10.74 -18.73
C PHE A 101 -15.28 10.18 -18.09
N ASP A 102 -14.36 11.07 -17.70
CA ASP A 102 -13.14 10.70 -16.99
C ASP A 102 -13.48 10.13 -15.61
N PHE A 103 -12.98 8.94 -15.34
CA PHE A 103 -12.98 8.36 -14.00
C PHE A 103 -11.57 8.40 -13.44
N VAL A 104 -11.36 9.24 -12.42
CA VAL A 104 -10.07 9.48 -11.77
C VAL A 104 -10.03 8.78 -10.41
N VAL A 105 -8.97 8.00 -10.19
CA VAL A 105 -8.62 7.39 -8.89
C VAL A 105 -7.26 7.93 -8.47
#